data_AF-A0A3D5AT03-F1
#
_entry.id   AF-A0A3D5AT03-F1
#
_cell.length_a   1.000
_cell.length_b   1.000
_cell.length_c   1.000
_cell.angle_alpha   90.00
_cell.angle_beta   90.00
_cell.angle_gamma   90.00
#
_symmetry.space_group_name_H-M   'P 1'
#
loop_
_entity.id
_entity.type
_entity.pdbx_description
1 polymer ?
#
loop_
_entity_poly.entity_id
_entity_poly.type
_entity_poly.pdbx_seq_one_letter_code
_entity_poly.pdbx_strand_id
1 'polypeptide(L)'
;MAETWVGATAKQIARAVRRGDTSATQVIADHLDHLRHSDPHVAALRTVRAAEAAAEAEKVDDQPDLGNLPLAGVPIVVKENTAVAGIATWHGSAAASQGVAEQDHELVRRLRGAGAVVLGTTRMPELGLWGSTDDDTAVTRNPWALDRTPGGSSGGSAAAVSAGLVPLAHANDGLGSVRIPAACCGLIGLKPGRDVLPVQLGEAGDWFGL
;
A
#
# COMPACT_ATOMS: atom_id res chain seq x y z
N MET A 1 -22.15 -16.40 1.90
CA MET A 1 -20.76 -15.87 1.93
C MET A 1 -20.75 -14.61 1.11
N ALA A 2 -19.90 -13.63 1.42
CA ALA A 2 -19.79 -12.44 0.57
C ALA A 2 -19.39 -12.87 -0.84
N GLU A 3 -19.99 -12.28 -1.87
CA GLU A 3 -19.65 -12.58 -3.27
C GLU A 3 -18.24 -12.08 -3.61
N THR A 4 -17.74 -11.11 -2.83
CA THR A 4 -16.38 -10.57 -2.88
C THR A 4 -15.97 -10.03 -1.50
N TRP A 5 -14.68 -10.04 -1.20
CA TRP A 5 -14.10 -9.39 -0.01
C TRP A 5 -13.72 -7.92 -0.22
N VAL A 6 -13.87 -7.38 -1.43
CA VAL A 6 -13.68 -5.96 -1.71
C VAL A 6 -14.67 -5.12 -0.89
N GLY A 7 -14.17 -4.07 -0.25
CA GLY A 7 -14.95 -3.20 0.64
C GLY A 7 -15.06 -3.70 2.09
N ALA A 8 -14.60 -4.91 2.40
CA ALA A 8 -14.45 -5.35 3.78
C ALA A 8 -13.28 -4.61 4.46
N THR A 9 -13.41 -4.31 5.75
CA THR A 9 -12.32 -3.73 6.53
C THR A 9 -11.19 -4.74 6.76
N ALA A 10 -9.96 -4.25 6.99
CA ALA A 10 -8.83 -5.10 7.36
C ALA A 10 -9.14 -6.01 8.56
N LYS A 11 -9.91 -5.52 9.54
CA LYS A 11 -10.34 -6.30 10.71
C LYS A 11 -11.29 -7.45 10.34
N GLN A 12 -12.22 -7.22 9.42
CA GLN A 12 -13.17 -8.26 8.96
C GLN A 12 -12.43 -9.34 8.17
N ILE A 13 -11.56 -8.94 7.24
CA ILE A 13 -10.73 -9.85 6.44
C ILE A 13 -9.86 -10.72 7.36
N ALA A 14 -9.05 -10.09 8.22
CA ALA A 14 -8.14 -10.83 9.09
C ALA A 14 -8.87 -11.80 10.03
N ARG A 15 -10.04 -11.40 10.53
CA ARG A 15 -10.88 -12.28 11.35
C ARG A 15 -11.43 -13.47 10.57
N ALA A 16 -11.88 -13.26 9.34
CA ALA A 16 -12.45 -14.31 8.49
C ALA A 16 -11.39 -15.34 8.11
N VAL A 17 -10.20 -14.88 7.69
CA VAL A 17 -9.06 -15.75 7.35
C VAL A 17 -8.63 -16.56 8.58
N ARG A 18 -8.41 -15.92 9.73
CA ARG A 18 -8.05 -16.65 10.97
C ARG A 18 -9.07 -17.69 11.43
N ARG A 19 -10.35 -17.51 11.09
CA ARG A 19 -11.43 -18.44 11.43
C ARG A 19 -11.61 -19.55 10.41
N GLY A 20 -10.93 -19.48 9.26
CA GLY A 20 -11.16 -20.36 8.12
C GLY A 20 -12.50 -20.11 7.42
N ASP A 21 -13.14 -18.96 7.62
CA ASP A 21 -14.37 -18.59 6.88
C ASP A 21 -14.04 -18.27 5.41
N THR A 22 -12.77 -17.95 5.12
CA THR A 22 -12.21 -17.73 3.78
C THR A 22 -10.69 -17.97 3.80
N SER A 23 -10.05 -18.04 2.64
CA SER A 23 -8.59 -18.10 2.51
C SER A 23 -8.00 -16.73 2.18
N ALA A 24 -6.74 -16.49 2.54
CA ALA A 24 -5.98 -15.35 2.08
C ALA A 24 -5.95 -15.32 0.54
N THR A 25 -5.74 -16.47 -0.11
CA THR A 25 -5.72 -16.57 -1.58
C THR A 25 -7.02 -16.06 -2.21
N GLN A 26 -8.19 -16.40 -1.66
CA GLN A 26 -9.47 -15.89 -2.16
C GLN A 26 -9.57 -14.37 -1.99
N VAL A 27 -9.23 -13.84 -0.81
CA VAL A 27 -9.27 -12.39 -0.55
C VAL A 27 -8.37 -11.63 -1.52
N ILE A 28 -7.16 -12.13 -1.76
CA ILE A 28 -6.20 -11.50 -2.65
C ILE A 28 -6.63 -11.59 -4.11
N ALA A 29 -7.22 -12.72 -4.54
CA ALA A 29 -7.81 -12.85 -5.86
C ALA A 29 -8.91 -11.81 -6.11
N ASP A 30 -9.82 -11.62 -5.15
CA ASP A 30 -10.92 -10.64 -5.26
C ASP A 30 -10.38 -9.21 -5.43
N HIS A 31 -9.37 -8.83 -4.64
CA HIS A 31 -8.79 -7.48 -4.71
C HIS A 31 -7.95 -7.27 -5.97
N LEU A 32 -7.21 -8.28 -6.44
CA LEU A 32 -6.47 -8.20 -7.70
C LEU A 32 -7.41 -8.07 -8.91
N ASP A 33 -8.56 -8.76 -8.89
CA ASP A 33 -9.56 -8.61 -9.94
C ASP A 33 -10.18 -7.21 -9.95
N HIS A 34 -10.60 -6.69 -8.80
CA HIS A 34 -11.11 -5.32 -8.69
C HIS A 34 -10.07 -4.27 -9.11
N LEU A 35 -8.81 -4.47 -8.70
CA LEU A 35 -7.69 -3.59 -9.04
C LEU A 35 -7.50 -3.47 -10.55
N ARG A 36 -7.55 -4.59 -11.28
CA ARG A 36 -7.39 -4.61 -12.76
C ARG A 36 -8.40 -3.73 -13.48
N HIS A 37 -9.62 -3.62 -12.96
CA HIS A 37 -10.69 -2.83 -13.57
C HIS A 37 -10.71 -1.38 -13.08
N SER A 38 -10.37 -1.15 -11.80
CA SER A 38 -10.55 0.14 -11.15
C SER A 38 -9.32 1.04 -11.20
N ASP A 39 -8.11 0.49 -11.03
CA ASP A 39 -6.88 1.29 -10.99
C ASP A 39 -6.59 2.05 -12.30
N PRO A 40 -6.93 1.57 -13.51
CA PRO A 40 -6.76 2.37 -14.74
C PRO A 40 -7.47 3.74 -14.71
N HIS A 41 -8.53 3.88 -13.91
CA HIS A 41 -9.27 5.15 -13.76
C HIS A 41 -8.68 6.06 -12.68
N VAL A 42 -8.01 5.49 -11.67
CA VAL A 42 -7.49 6.20 -10.49
C VAL A 42 -5.99 6.47 -10.60
N ALA A 43 -5.27 5.58 -11.29
CA ALA A 43 -3.82 5.56 -11.43
C ALA A 43 -3.08 5.64 -10.09
N ALA A 44 -3.52 4.86 -9.08
CA ALA A 44 -2.92 4.87 -7.75
C ALA A 44 -1.64 4.03 -7.67
N LEU A 45 -1.53 2.94 -8.43
CA LEU A 45 -0.42 1.98 -8.33
C LEU A 45 0.68 2.29 -9.34
N ARG A 46 1.94 2.32 -8.88
CA ARG A 46 3.14 2.34 -9.74
C ARG A 46 3.43 0.94 -10.27
N THR A 47 3.37 -0.07 -9.39
CA THR A 47 3.70 -1.45 -9.72
C THR A 47 2.73 -2.38 -9.01
N VAL A 48 2.19 -3.36 -9.74
CA VAL A 48 1.34 -4.42 -9.21
C VAL A 48 2.14 -5.72 -9.20
N ARG A 49 2.14 -6.43 -8.07
CA ARG A 49 2.88 -7.67 -7.82
C ARG A 49 1.93 -8.87 -7.82
N ALA A 50 1.16 -9.06 -8.89
CA ALA A 50 0.01 -9.97 -8.88
C ALA A 50 0.41 -11.43 -8.61
N ALA A 51 1.47 -11.92 -9.25
CA ALA A 51 1.94 -13.29 -9.08
C ALA A 51 2.58 -13.51 -7.69
N GLU A 52 3.38 -12.54 -7.25
CA GLU A 52 4.04 -12.58 -5.95
C GLU A 52 3.05 -12.43 -4.81
N ALA A 53 2.02 -11.61 -4.97
CA ALA A 53 0.94 -11.46 -3.99
C ALA A 53 0.11 -12.74 -3.86
N ALA A 54 -0.18 -13.44 -4.97
CA ALA A 54 -0.84 -14.74 -4.92
C ALA A 54 0.02 -15.76 -4.15
N ALA A 55 1.32 -15.86 -4.47
CA ALA A 55 2.24 -16.75 -3.75
C ALA A 55 2.45 -16.35 -2.28
N GLU A 56 2.41 -15.05 -1.95
CA GLU A 56 2.41 -14.56 -0.57
C GLU A 56 1.13 -14.96 0.18
N ALA A 57 -0.02 -14.95 -0.49
CA ALA A 57 -1.29 -15.37 0.08
C ALA A 57 -1.32 -16.88 0.39
N GLU A 58 -0.81 -17.71 -0.54
CA GLU A 58 -0.65 -19.15 -0.33
C GLU A 58 0.21 -19.44 0.92
N LYS A 59 1.33 -18.71 1.08
CA LYS A 59 2.17 -18.83 2.29
C LYS A 59 1.46 -18.44 3.57
N VAL A 60 0.46 -17.55 3.52
CA VAL A 60 -0.39 -17.25 4.69
C VAL A 60 -1.32 -18.42 4.94
N ASP A 61 -1.99 -18.95 3.91
CA ASP A 61 -2.91 -20.09 4.02
C ASP A 61 -2.22 -21.36 4.55
N ASP A 62 -0.94 -21.57 4.21
CA ASP A 62 -0.13 -22.70 4.66
C ASP A 62 0.40 -22.57 6.10
N GLN A 63 0.20 -21.43 6.77
CA GLN A 63 0.66 -21.27 8.16
C GLN A 63 -0.13 -22.18 9.11
N PRO A 64 0.55 -22.95 9.97
CA PRO A 64 -0.12 -23.88 10.88
C PRO A 64 -0.93 -23.17 11.97
N ASP A 65 -0.58 -21.93 12.31
CA ASP A 65 -1.28 -21.11 13.29
C ASP A 65 -1.49 -19.68 12.78
N LEU A 66 -2.71 -19.42 12.28
CA LEU A 66 -3.15 -18.09 11.88
C LEU A 66 -3.51 -17.21 13.08
N GLY A 67 -3.71 -17.77 14.27
CA GLY A 67 -4.18 -17.08 15.47
C GLY A 67 -3.31 -15.89 15.86
N ASN A 68 -2.01 -15.97 15.58
CA ASN A 68 -1.01 -14.95 15.89
C ASN A 68 -0.75 -13.94 14.75
N LEU A 69 -1.49 -14.03 13.64
CA LEU A 69 -1.37 -13.12 12.49
C LEU A 69 -2.46 -12.04 12.53
N PRO A 70 -2.21 -10.86 13.13
CA PRO A 70 -3.26 -9.84 13.30
C PRO A 70 -3.78 -9.30 11.97
N LEU A 71 -3.00 -9.41 10.89
CA LEU A 71 -3.33 -8.98 9.53
C LEU A 71 -3.44 -10.15 8.54
N ALA A 72 -3.71 -11.38 8.99
CA ALA A 72 -3.83 -12.57 8.13
C ALA A 72 -4.65 -12.30 6.85
N GLY A 73 -4.00 -12.40 5.69
CA GLY A 73 -4.61 -12.26 4.37
C GLY A 73 -5.10 -10.84 4.02
N VAL A 74 -4.76 -9.82 4.81
CA VAL A 74 -5.14 -8.43 4.52
C VAL A 74 -4.30 -7.90 3.35
N PRO A 75 -4.92 -7.51 2.21
CA PRO A 75 -4.18 -6.89 1.12
C PRO A 75 -3.76 -5.48 1.52
N ILE A 76 -2.51 -5.13 1.22
CA ILE A 76 -1.96 -3.80 1.42
C ILE A 76 -1.17 -3.32 0.21
N VAL A 77 -0.99 -2.01 0.11
CA VAL A 77 -0.05 -1.38 -0.83
C VAL A 77 0.93 -0.49 -0.08
N VAL A 78 2.10 -0.29 -0.66
CA VAL A 78 3.22 0.43 -0.03
C VAL A 78 3.64 1.62 -0.88
N LYS A 79 3.78 2.82 -0.30
CA LYS A 79 4.31 3.98 -1.04
C LYS A 79 5.68 3.70 -1.67
N GLU A 80 5.87 4.07 -2.95
CA GLU A 80 7.04 3.68 -3.78
C GLU A 80 8.41 4.24 -3.35
N ASN A 81 8.50 5.05 -2.30
CA ASN A 81 9.76 5.44 -1.65
C ASN A 81 10.17 4.50 -0.50
N THR A 82 9.45 3.40 -0.29
CA THR A 82 9.73 2.41 0.75
C THR A 82 10.06 1.08 0.10
N ALA A 83 11.23 0.52 0.42
CA ALA A 83 11.72 -0.70 -0.21
C ALA A 83 10.77 -1.89 0.01
N VAL A 84 10.44 -2.57 -1.09
CA VAL A 84 9.73 -3.85 -1.13
C VAL A 84 10.57 -4.78 -1.98
N ALA A 85 10.96 -5.93 -1.43
CA ALA A 85 11.87 -6.86 -2.10
C ALA A 85 11.32 -7.28 -3.48
N GLY A 86 12.20 -7.29 -4.48
CA GLY A 86 11.89 -7.72 -5.85
C GLY A 86 11.32 -6.64 -6.76
N ILE A 87 11.16 -5.40 -6.30
CA ILE A 87 10.77 -4.26 -7.15
C ILE A 87 11.66 -3.03 -6.92
N ALA A 88 11.72 -2.13 -7.90
CA ALA A 88 12.48 -0.88 -7.81
C ALA A 88 11.85 0.11 -6.82
N THR A 89 12.69 0.90 -6.15
CA THR A 89 12.25 2.00 -5.29
C THR A 89 12.35 3.30 -6.07
N TRP A 90 11.22 3.95 -6.35
CA TRP A 90 11.15 5.00 -7.38
C TRP A 90 11.30 6.41 -6.82
N HIS A 91 10.91 6.65 -5.57
CA HIS A 91 10.87 8.00 -4.98
C HIS A 91 10.07 9.03 -5.79
N GLY A 92 9.14 8.58 -6.65
CA GLY A 92 8.40 9.44 -7.58
C GLY A 92 9.27 10.11 -8.66
N SER A 93 10.53 9.72 -8.82
CA SER A 93 11.48 10.36 -9.76
C SER A 93 12.26 9.33 -10.56
N ALA A 94 12.24 9.42 -11.88
CA ALA A 94 13.12 8.61 -12.73
C ALA A 94 14.61 8.91 -12.49
N ALA A 95 14.95 10.13 -12.06
CA ALA A 95 16.33 10.53 -11.79
C ALA A 95 16.84 10.04 -10.43
N ALA A 96 15.94 9.84 -9.45
CA ALA A 96 16.29 9.38 -8.12
C ALA A 96 15.92 7.92 -7.85
N SER A 97 15.35 7.20 -8.82
CA SER A 97 14.97 5.80 -8.66
C SER A 97 16.19 4.94 -8.33
N GLN A 98 16.03 4.07 -7.35
CA GLN A 98 17.00 3.05 -6.98
C GLN A 98 16.68 1.74 -7.70
N GLY A 99 17.68 0.85 -7.78
CA GLY A 99 17.52 -0.48 -8.36
C GLY A 99 16.48 -1.34 -7.64
N VAL A 100 16.29 -2.55 -8.16
CA VAL A 100 15.43 -3.55 -7.52
C VAL A 100 15.92 -3.81 -6.10
N ALA A 101 15.04 -3.61 -5.12
CA ALA A 101 15.39 -3.83 -3.72
C ALA A 101 15.60 -5.32 -3.46
N GLU A 102 16.74 -5.66 -2.84
CA GLU A 102 17.05 -7.05 -2.45
C GLU A 102 16.27 -7.49 -1.20
N GLN A 103 15.90 -6.54 -0.35
CA GLN A 103 15.24 -6.78 0.93
C GLN A 103 14.10 -5.79 1.15
N ASP A 104 13.12 -6.23 1.92
CA ASP A 104 12.05 -5.36 2.41
C ASP A 104 12.61 -4.32 3.36
N HIS A 105 12.05 -3.11 3.33
CA HIS A 105 12.16 -2.20 4.46
C HIS A 105 11.58 -2.89 5.72
N GLU A 106 12.16 -2.61 6.89
CA GLU A 106 11.78 -3.25 8.17
C GLU A 106 10.27 -3.17 8.46
N LEU A 107 9.63 -2.06 8.10
CA LEU A 107 8.18 -1.90 8.23
C LEU A 107 7.40 -2.89 7.35
N VAL A 108 7.81 -3.07 6.10
CA VAL A 108 7.19 -4.03 5.16
C VAL A 108 7.37 -5.45 5.67
N ARG A 109 8.59 -5.79 6.14
CA ARG A 109 8.88 -7.07 6.76
C ARG A 109 7.97 -7.36 7.96
N ARG A 110 7.74 -6.36 8.83
CA ARG A 110 6.82 -6.49 9.99
C ARG A 110 5.37 -6.66 9.56
N LEU A 111 4.91 -5.95 8.53
CA LEU A 111 3.56 -6.11 8.00
C LEU A 111 3.33 -7.51 7.41
N ARG A 112 4.29 -8.02 6.64
CA ARG A 112 4.26 -9.41 6.15
C ARG A 112 4.30 -10.42 7.29
N GLY A 113 5.15 -10.21 8.29
CA GLY A 113 5.22 -11.05 9.49
C GLY A 113 3.91 -11.04 10.30
N ALA A 114 3.09 -9.99 10.17
CA ALA A 114 1.76 -9.91 10.75
C ALA A 114 0.67 -10.60 9.88
N GLY A 115 1.03 -11.13 8.71
CA GLY A 115 0.15 -11.84 7.79
C GLY A 115 -0.43 -10.98 6.65
N ALA A 116 -0.01 -9.72 6.51
CA ALA A 116 -0.46 -8.87 5.40
C ALA A 116 0.21 -9.29 4.08
N VAL A 117 -0.50 -9.09 2.97
CA VAL A 117 -0.03 -9.43 1.61
C VAL A 117 0.15 -8.16 0.80
N VAL A 118 1.35 -7.96 0.22
CA VAL A 118 1.70 -6.73 -0.50
C VAL A 118 1.31 -6.83 -1.97
N LEU A 119 0.21 -6.16 -2.36
CA LEU A 119 -0.27 -6.15 -3.75
C LEU A 119 0.64 -5.35 -4.70
N GLY A 120 1.45 -4.43 -4.18
CA GLY A 120 2.27 -3.56 -5.00
C GLY A 120 2.66 -2.27 -4.32
N THR A 121 3.17 -1.33 -5.13
CA THR A 121 3.56 0.01 -4.68
C THR A 121 2.70 1.10 -5.28
N THR A 122 2.48 2.17 -4.51
CA THR A 122 1.66 3.30 -4.95
C THR A 122 2.51 4.46 -5.46
N ARG A 123 1.95 5.19 -6.43
CA ARG A 123 2.51 6.44 -6.93
C ARG A 123 2.62 7.51 -5.83
N MET A 124 3.63 8.34 -5.97
CA MET A 124 3.86 9.57 -5.22
C MET A 124 4.43 10.64 -6.16
N PRO A 125 4.26 11.94 -5.84
CA PRO A 125 4.95 12.98 -6.58
C PRO A 125 6.46 12.92 -6.35
N GLU A 126 7.19 13.54 -7.27
CA GLU A 126 8.64 13.60 -7.26
C GLU A 126 9.22 13.96 -5.88
N LEU A 127 10.08 13.06 -5.37
CA LEU A 127 10.79 13.14 -4.09
C LEU A 127 9.89 13.31 -2.85
N GLY A 128 8.58 13.22 -3.04
CA GLY A 128 7.58 13.39 -2.00
C GLY A 128 7.33 14.84 -1.59
N LEU A 129 7.71 15.80 -2.43
CA LEU A 129 7.72 17.23 -2.13
C LEU A 129 6.38 17.94 -2.36
N TRP A 130 5.50 17.36 -3.20
CA TRP A 130 4.29 18.05 -3.65
C TRP A 130 3.01 17.58 -2.94
N GLY A 131 2.05 18.50 -2.85
CA GLY A 131 0.69 18.26 -2.33
C GLY A 131 -0.29 17.68 -3.36
N SER A 132 0.18 17.37 -4.57
CA SER A 132 -0.52 16.59 -5.60
C SER A 132 0.26 15.29 -5.86
N THR A 133 -0.32 14.34 -6.58
CA THR A 133 0.36 13.10 -6.95
C THR A 133 0.23 12.87 -8.45
N ASP A 134 1.35 13.00 -9.13
CA ASP A 134 1.52 12.84 -10.57
C ASP A 134 2.98 12.52 -10.90
N ASP A 135 3.19 11.85 -12.02
CA ASP A 135 4.48 11.57 -12.62
C ASP A 135 4.39 11.65 -14.16
N ASP A 136 5.49 11.37 -14.84
CA ASP A 136 5.59 11.41 -16.31
C ASP A 136 4.71 10.36 -17.02
N THR A 137 4.24 9.33 -16.30
CA THR A 137 3.42 8.25 -16.83
C THR A 137 1.93 8.42 -16.56
N ALA A 138 1.55 9.08 -15.46
CA ALA A 138 0.16 9.26 -15.07
C ALA A 138 -0.06 10.35 -14.00
N VAL A 139 -1.30 10.86 -13.96
CA VAL A 139 -1.81 11.67 -12.85
C VAL A 139 -2.70 10.80 -11.98
N THR A 140 -2.40 10.65 -10.69
CA THR A 140 -3.30 9.96 -9.76
C THR A 140 -4.52 10.83 -9.48
N ARG A 141 -5.71 10.24 -9.57
CA ARG A 141 -7.00 10.92 -9.46
C ARG A 141 -7.68 10.61 -8.13
N ASN A 142 -8.49 11.55 -7.64
CA ASN A 142 -9.29 11.37 -6.45
C ASN A 142 -10.52 10.48 -6.75
N PRO A 143 -10.75 9.37 -6.04
CA PRO A 143 -11.90 8.50 -6.28
C PRO A 143 -13.27 9.18 -6.08
N TRP A 144 -13.34 10.26 -5.29
CA TRP A 144 -14.57 11.04 -5.10
C TRP A 144 -14.89 11.95 -6.30
N ALA A 145 -13.86 12.36 -7.05
CA ALA A 145 -13.99 13.25 -8.21
C ALA A 145 -12.73 13.13 -9.08
N LEU A 146 -12.84 12.45 -10.23
CA LEU A 146 -11.68 12.08 -11.06
C LEU A 146 -10.96 13.28 -11.72
N ASP A 147 -11.54 14.48 -11.65
CA ASP A 147 -10.94 15.75 -12.06
C ASP A 147 -10.19 16.46 -10.92
N ARG A 148 -10.09 15.85 -9.73
CA ARG A 148 -9.41 16.40 -8.55
C ARG A 148 -8.20 15.57 -8.15
N THR A 149 -7.29 16.23 -7.42
CA THR A 149 -6.13 15.57 -6.82
C THR A 149 -6.55 14.73 -5.59
N PRO A 150 -5.93 13.56 -5.38
CA PRO A 150 -6.03 12.82 -4.13
C PRO A 150 -5.15 13.44 -3.02
N GLY A 151 -4.45 14.54 -3.29
CA GLY A 151 -3.46 15.13 -2.41
C GLY A 151 -2.06 14.50 -2.60
N GLY A 152 -1.14 14.85 -1.70
CA GLY A 152 0.23 14.37 -1.76
C GLY A 152 0.99 14.56 -0.44
N SER A 153 2.14 13.90 -0.25
CA SER A 153 2.78 13.04 -1.25
C SER A 153 2.38 11.55 -1.20
N SER A 154 1.52 11.13 -0.27
CA SER A 154 1.02 9.74 -0.26
C SER A 154 -0.34 9.60 -0.97
N GLY A 155 -0.53 10.34 -2.07
CA GLY A 155 -1.82 10.39 -2.76
C GLY A 155 -2.21 9.08 -3.41
N GLY A 156 -1.26 8.32 -3.98
CA GLY A 156 -1.53 6.96 -4.47
C GLY A 156 -2.03 6.03 -3.36
N SER A 157 -1.44 6.12 -2.15
CA SER A 157 -1.86 5.32 -0.99
C SER A 157 -3.30 5.67 -0.55
N ALA A 158 -3.63 6.96 -0.48
CA ALA A 158 -4.98 7.39 -0.11
C ALA A 158 -6.01 7.07 -1.20
N ALA A 159 -5.67 7.26 -2.46
CA ALA A 159 -6.54 6.94 -3.59
C ALA A 159 -6.82 5.44 -3.66
N ALA A 160 -5.82 4.58 -3.44
CA ALA A 160 -5.99 3.13 -3.41
C ALA A 160 -6.97 2.68 -2.32
N VAL A 161 -6.86 3.23 -1.11
CA VAL A 161 -7.79 2.90 -0.01
C VAL A 161 -9.19 3.46 -0.29
N SER A 162 -9.30 4.71 -0.75
CA SER A 162 -10.59 5.35 -1.02
C SER A 162 -11.34 4.74 -2.19
N ALA A 163 -10.66 4.16 -3.18
CA ALA A 163 -11.26 3.42 -4.29
C ALA A 163 -11.58 1.95 -3.94
N GLY A 164 -11.32 1.53 -2.70
CA GLY A 164 -11.52 0.15 -2.26
C GLY A 164 -10.56 -0.86 -2.90
N LEU A 165 -9.43 -0.42 -3.47
CA LEU A 165 -8.43 -1.31 -4.04
C LEU A 165 -7.76 -2.15 -2.95
N VAL A 166 -7.60 -1.56 -1.76
CA VAL A 166 -7.15 -2.23 -0.54
C VAL A 166 -7.80 -1.58 0.69
N PRO A 167 -7.98 -2.32 1.80
CA PRO A 167 -8.50 -1.77 3.04
C PRO A 167 -7.48 -0.96 3.86
N LEU A 168 -6.19 -1.09 3.56
CA LEU A 168 -5.09 -0.48 4.32
C LEU A 168 -3.89 -0.22 3.40
N ALA A 169 -3.25 0.93 3.55
CA ALA A 169 -2.04 1.28 2.80
C ALA A 169 -0.96 1.86 3.72
N HIS A 170 0.30 1.58 3.40
CA HIS A 170 1.44 2.25 4.00
C HIS A 170 1.70 3.59 3.32
N ALA A 171 2.06 4.59 4.12
CA ALA A 171 2.38 5.94 3.69
C ALA A 171 3.38 6.60 4.68
N ASN A 172 4.04 7.68 4.27
CA ASN A 172 4.95 8.48 5.11
C ASN A 172 4.57 9.97 5.07
N ASP A 173 4.88 10.69 6.16
CA ASP A 173 4.45 12.07 6.41
C ASP A 173 5.58 12.89 7.05
N GLY A 174 6.19 13.77 6.25
CA GLY A 174 7.10 14.80 6.71
C GLY A 174 6.40 16.14 6.98
N LEU A 175 5.59 16.60 6.01
CA LEU A 175 4.93 17.92 6.03
C LEU A 175 3.41 17.85 5.86
N GLY A 176 2.80 16.70 6.18
CA GLY A 176 1.38 16.46 5.95
C GLY A 176 1.10 15.33 4.96
N SER A 177 2.13 14.63 4.46
CA SER A 177 2.00 13.71 3.34
C SER A 177 1.15 12.46 3.59
N VAL A 178 0.72 12.17 4.82
CA VAL A 178 -0.37 11.21 5.12
C VAL A 178 -1.67 11.96 5.35
N ARG A 179 -1.63 13.03 6.15
CA ARG A 179 -2.82 13.77 6.61
C ARG A 179 -3.56 14.51 5.48
N ILE A 180 -2.82 15.16 4.59
CA ILE A 180 -3.34 15.89 3.42
C ILE A 180 -4.10 14.93 2.50
N PRO A 181 -3.49 13.85 1.97
CA PRO A 181 -4.20 12.98 1.05
C PRO A 181 -5.32 12.18 1.74
N ALA A 182 -5.18 11.84 3.03
CA ALA A 182 -6.29 11.27 3.79
C ALA A 182 -7.49 12.23 3.88
N ALA A 183 -7.27 13.52 4.12
CA ALA A 183 -8.33 14.52 4.13
C ALA A 183 -8.98 14.70 2.75
N CYS A 184 -8.18 14.74 1.67
CA CYS A 184 -8.68 14.84 0.29
C CYS A 184 -9.52 13.62 -0.12
N CYS A 185 -9.17 12.43 0.36
CA CYS A 185 -9.84 11.18 -0.02
C CYS A 185 -10.87 10.68 1.01
N GLY A 186 -11.19 11.47 2.04
CA GLY A 186 -12.21 11.11 3.04
C GLY A 186 -11.82 9.93 3.93
N LEU A 187 -10.54 9.81 4.30
CA LEU A 187 -9.98 8.69 5.05
C LEU A 187 -9.45 9.09 6.43
N ILE A 188 -9.22 8.07 7.26
CA ILE A 188 -8.43 8.21 8.48
C ILE A 188 -6.94 8.03 8.11
N GLY A 189 -6.15 9.08 8.29
CA GLY A 189 -4.69 9.04 8.12
C GLY A 189 -3.97 9.25 9.45
N LEU A 190 -3.10 8.31 9.82
CA LEU A 190 -2.33 8.39 11.07
C LEU A 190 -0.84 8.63 10.78
N LYS A 191 -0.30 9.73 11.29
CA LYS A 191 1.14 9.94 11.43
C LYS A 191 1.53 9.70 12.89
N PRO A 192 2.16 8.57 13.23
CA PRO A 192 2.63 8.32 14.59
C PRO A 192 3.60 9.39 15.10
N GLY A 193 3.87 9.35 16.42
CA GLY A 193 4.95 10.12 17.02
C GLY A 193 6.31 9.70 16.46
N ARG A 194 7.33 10.51 16.72
CA ARG A 194 8.73 10.12 16.41
C ARG A 194 9.08 8.82 17.14
N ASP A 195 9.93 8.02 16.52
CA ASP A 195 10.50 6.79 17.08
C ASP A 195 9.49 5.65 17.37
N VAL A 196 8.21 5.82 17.02
CA VAL A 196 7.20 4.75 17.11
C VAL A 196 7.38 3.71 16.00
N LEU A 197 7.79 4.17 14.81
CA LEU A 197 8.03 3.32 13.65
C LEU A 197 9.49 3.46 13.19
N PRO A 198 10.07 2.43 12.55
CA PRO A 198 11.35 2.56 11.87
C PRO A 198 11.27 3.70 10.83
N VAL A 199 12.23 4.63 10.88
CA VAL A 199 12.24 5.87 10.07
C VAL A 199 13.18 5.78 8.85
N GLN A 200 13.83 4.64 8.61
CA GLN A 200 14.91 4.51 7.63
C GLN A 200 14.42 4.52 6.17
N LEU A 201 14.22 5.71 5.62
CA LEU A 201 14.07 5.92 4.17
C LEU A 201 15.44 6.17 3.53
N GLY A 202 16.33 5.17 3.55
CA GLY A 202 17.70 5.24 3.01
C GLY A 202 18.80 4.89 4.03
N GLU A 203 20.07 5.03 3.62
CA GLU A 203 21.24 4.61 4.43
C GLU A 203 21.51 5.48 5.68
N ALA A 204 21.03 6.73 5.70
CA ALA A 204 21.35 7.70 6.76
C ALA A 204 20.23 7.95 7.80
N GLY A 205 19.06 7.33 7.66
CA GLY A 205 17.97 7.46 8.64
C GLY A 205 17.20 8.79 8.61
N ASP A 206 17.33 9.57 7.53
CA ASP A 206 16.71 10.87 7.28
C ASP A 206 16.02 10.92 5.89
N TRP A 207 15.45 12.06 5.50
CA TRP A 207 14.78 12.21 4.20
C TRP A 207 15.81 12.46 3.09
N PHE A 208 16.66 11.47 2.81
CA PHE A 208 17.79 11.56 1.85
C PHE A 208 18.87 12.59 2.23
N GLY A 209 19.20 12.71 3.51
CA GLY A 209 20.15 13.71 4.02
C GLY A 209 19.51 15.04 4.44
N LEU A 210 18.18 15.15 4.41
CA LEU A 210 17.39 16.35 4.74
C LEU A 210 16.73 16.27 6.13
#